data_AF-A0A8X6V5A2-F1
#
_entry.id   AF-A0A8X6V5A2-F1
#
_cell.length_a   1.000
_cell.length_b   1.000
_cell.length_c   1.000
_cell.angle_alpha   90.00
_cell.angle_beta   90.00
_cell.angle_gamma   90.00
#
_symmetry.space_group_name_H-M   'P 1'
#
loop_
_entity.id
_entity.type
_entity.pdbx_description
1 polymer ?
#
loop_
_entity_poly.entity_id
_entity_poly.type
_entity_poly.pdbx_seq_one_letter_code
_entity_poly.pdbx_strand_id
1 'polypeptide(L)'
;MKAVSVLEHFSDHDSIHQKLKKNTASVYSIAQLGSDEAHFWLNGYVIKQNCRIWSEANPQVYVETPLHPEKLTVWCALWAGGIIGSYLFKNDEGHNVTVNGDRYRAMITNFFIPELNNHDVQELWFQQDGATCHTARATID
;
A
#
# COMPACT_ATOMS: atom_id res chain seq x y z
N MET A 1 8.77 19.19 -17.14
CA MET A 1 7.38 18.95 -17.56
C MET A 1 6.62 18.51 -16.30
N LYS A 2 5.69 19.33 -15.79
CA LYS A 2 4.97 19.08 -14.54
C LYS A 2 3.81 18.12 -14.81
N ALA A 3 3.67 17.05 -14.02
CA ALA A 3 2.47 16.25 -13.97
C ALA A 3 1.68 16.63 -12.70
N VAL A 4 0.45 17.08 -12.89
CA VAL A 4 -0.55 17.44 -11.87
C VAL A 4 -1.83 16.72 -12.27
N SER A 5 -2.45 15.94 -11.38
CA SER A 5 -3.84 15.44 -11.43
C SER A 5 -4.08 14.55 -10.17
N VAL A 6 -5.18 14.50 -9.40
CA VAL A 6 -6.59 14.94 -9.48
C VAL A 6 -7.12 15.17 -8.03
N LEU A 7 -8.22 15.92 -7.87
CA LEU A 7 -8.96 16.26 -6.64
C LEU A 7 -10.15 15.32 -6.43
N GLU A 8 -10.62 15.11 -5.18
CA GLU A 8 -12.02 15.23 -4.72
C GLU A 8 -12.31 14.71 -3.26
N HIS A 9 -13.14 15.47 -2.53
CA HIS A 9 -13.78 15.38 -1.20
C HIS A 9 -14.95 14.35 -1.12
N PHE A 10 -15.55 14.08 0.05
CA PHE A 10 -16.78 13.25 0.20
C PHE A 10 -17.57 13.59 1.47
N SER A 11 -18.90 13.50 1.39
CA SER A 11 -19.82 13.31 2.52
C SER A 11 -21.03 12.53 2.02
N ASP A 12 -21.59 11.76 2.94
CA ASP A 12 -22.16 10.43 2.83
C ASP A 12 -23.24 10.12 1.77
N HIS A 13 -23.35 8.82 1.52
CA HIS A 13 -24.24 8.04 0.66
C HIS A 13 -23.96 8.05 -0.86
N ASP A 14 -23.62 6.85 -1.35
CA ASP A 14 -23.44 6.37 -2.72
C ASP A 14 -22.04 6.54 -3.36
N SER A 15 -21.36 5.39 -3.50
CA SER A 15 -20.30 5.05 -4.45
C SER A 15 -19.10 6.00 -4.59
N ILE A 16 -18.02 5.67 -3.87
CA ILE A 16 -16.55 5.71 -4.16
C ILE A 16 -15.91 6.80 -5.07
N HIS A 17 -16.63 7.68 -5.77
CA HIS A 17 -16.13 8.91 -6.39
C HIS A 17 -16.82 10.21 -5.93
N GLN A 18 -15.98 11.17 -5.49
CA GLN A 18 -16.11 12.61 -5.77
C GLN A 18 -16.96 13.56 -4.87
N LYS A 19 -16.35 14.69 -4.41
CA LYS A 19 -16.92 15.96 -3.87
C LYS A 19 -15.80 17.04 -3.77
N LEU A 20 -16.03 18.31 -3.43
CA LEU A 20 -15.21 19.45 -3.95
C LEU A 20 -14.65 20.47 -2.92
N LYS A 21 -13.68 21.28 -3.39
CA LYS A 21 -12.91 22.39 -2.75
C LYS A 21 -13.73 23.55 -2.14
N LYS A 22 -13.18 24.20 -1.11
CA LYS A 22 -13.19 25.68 -0.94
C LYS A 22 -11.87 26.26 -0.40
N ASN A 23 -11.67 27.53 -0.72
CA ASN A 23 -10.44 28.29 -0.86
C ASN A 23 -10.06 29.09 0.40
N THR A 24 -8.76 29.38 0.50
CA THR A 24 -8.12 30.58 1.10
C THR A 24 -7.39 30.38 2.43
N ALA A 25 -6.07 30.57 2.34
CA ALA A 25 -5.15 30.98 3.41
C ALA A 25 -4.94 30.02 4.59
N SER A 26 -4.22 28.94 4.33
CA SER A 26 -3.31 28.34 5.32
C SER A 26 -2.49 27.24 4.66
N VAL A 27 -1.17 27.36 4.71
CA VAL A 27 -0.21 26.32 4.32
C VAL A 27 0.12 25.43 5.54
N TYR A 28 -0.78 25.36 6.54
CA TYR A 28 -0.63 24.46 7.68
C TYR A 28 -0.90 23.02 7.22
N SER A 29 0.20 22.30 6.99
CA SER A 29 0.33 20.83 7.08
C SER A 29 -0.94 20.03 6.74
N ILE A 30 -1.15 19.79 5.47
CA ILE A 30 -2.10 18.79 4.99
C ILE A 30 -1.71 17.44 5.62
N ALA A 31 -2.60 16.82 6.40
CA ALA A 31 -2.35 15.51 6.99
C ALA A 31 -2.44 14.43 5.90
N GLN A 32 -1.36 13.66 5.73
CA GLN A 32 -1.21 12.67 4.67
C GLN A 32 -1.12 11.26 5.26
N LEU A 33 -1.81 10.33 4.61
CA LEU A 33 -1.76 8.90 4.91
C LEU A 33 -1.17 8.18 3.70
N GLY A 34 0.00 7.60 3.89
CA GLY A 34 0.66 6.78 2.88
C GLY A 34 0.41 5.30 3.12
N SER A 35 0.23 4.52 2.06
CA SER A 35 0.17 3.06 2.14
C SER A 35 1.05 2.40 1.09
N ASP A 36 1.46 1.17 1.38
CA ASP A 36 2.22 0.35 0.43
C ASP A 36 2.12 -1.14 0.77
N GLU A 37 2.51 -1.98 -0.18
CA GLU A 37 2.68 -3.41 -0.01
C GLU A 37 4.15 -3.79 0.15
N ALA A 38 4.41 -4.71 1.09
CA ALA A 38 5.71 -5.34 1.25
C ALA A 38 5.61 -6.86 1.11
N HIS A 39 6.61 -7.45 0.46
CA HIS A 39 6.77 -8.90 0.39
C HIS A 39 7.79 -9.39 1.41
N PHE A 40 7.37 -10.36 2.23
CA PHE A 40 8.23 -11.07 3.18
C PHE A 40 8.41 -12.51 2.73
N TRP A 41 9.65 -12.93 2.53
CA TRP A 41 9.96 -14.30 2.14
C TRP A 41 10.13 -15.18 3.37
N LEU A 42 9.44 -16.32 3.40
CA LEU A 42 9.38 -17.17 4.60
C LEU A 42 10.63 -18.04 4.80
N ASN A 43 11.52 -18.08 3.81
CA ASN A 43 12.76 -18.86 3.83
C ASN A 43 14.01 -18.00 4.08
N GLY A 44 13.86 -16.74 4.51
CA GLY A 44 15.00 -15.83 4.71
C GLY A 44 15.64 -15.36 3.40
N TYR A 45 14.93 -15.45 2.26
CA TYR A 45 15.42 -14.96 0.98
C TYR A 45 15.72 -13.45 1.04
N VAL A 46 16.99 -13.12 0.78
CA VAL A 46 17.47 -11.74 0.72
C VAL A 46 17.36 -11.25 -0.71
N ILE A 47 16.68 -10.12 -0.91
CA ILE A 47 16.58 -9.46 -2.22
C ILE A 47 18.00 -9.14 -2.73
N LYS A 48 18.31 -9.52 -3.98
CA LYS A 48 19.65 -9.32 -4.58
C LYS A 48 20.13 -7.87 -4.53
N GLN A 49 19.22 -6.89 -4.64
CA GLN A 49 19.55 -5.47 -4.53
C GLN A 49 19.97 -5.05 -3.10
N ASN A 50 19.57 -5.80 -2.08
CA ASN A 50 19.97 -5.56 -0.68
C ASN A 50 21.19 -6.39 -0.28
N CYS A 51 21.60 -7.38 -1.09
CA CYS A 51 22.80 -8.19 -0.84
C CYS A 51 23.99 -7.59 -1.58
N ARG A 52 24.78 -6.77 -0.89
CA ARG A 52 26.02 -6.20 -1.43
C ARG A 52 27.24 -6.84 -0.78
N ILE A 53 27.97 -7.64 -1.55
CA ILE A 53 29.23 -8.26 -1.14
C ILE A 53 30.37 -7.31 -1.52
N TRP A 54 31.21 -6.95 -0.54
CA TRP A 54 32.39 -6.13 -0.76
C TRP A 54 33.64 -7.00 -0.63
N SER A 55 34.56 -6.89 -1.58
CA SER A 55 35.84 -7.60 -1.59
C SER A 55 36.85 -6.84 -2.46
N GLU A 56 38.13 -6.90 -2.13
CA GLU A 56 39.22 -6.27 -2.91
C GLU A 56 39.43 -6.95 -4.27
N ALA A 57 39.09 -8.23 -4.38
CA ALA A 57 39.08 -9.00 -5.63
C ALA A 57 37.74 -9.73 -5.80
N ASN A 58 37.35 -10.04 -7.04
CA ASN A 58 36.08 -10.73 -7.33
C ASN A 58 36.04 -12.07 -6.56
N PRO A 59 35.12 -12.23 -5.58
CA PRO A 59 35.13 -13.38 -4.69
C PRO A 59 34.57 -14.67 -5.33
N GLN A 60 34.02 -14.60 -6.55
CA GLN A 60 33.43 -15.76 -7.27
C GLN A 60 32.37 -16.51 -6.44
N VAL A 61 31.66 -15.79 -5.57
CA VAL A 61 30.61 -16.35 -4.71
C VAL A 61 29.29 -16.34 -5.46
N TYR A 62 28.68 -17.51 -5.59
CA TYR A 62 27.33 -17.68 -6.13
C TYR A 62 26.44 -18.27 -5.04
N VAL A 63 25.30 -17.64 -4.80
CA VAL A 63 24.25 -18.17 -3.92
C VAL A 63 23.09 -18.57 -4.81
N GLU A 64 22.87 -19.88 -4.93
CA GLU A 64 21.69 -20.41 -5.59
C GLU A 64 20.46 -20.15 -4.70
N THR A 65 19.41 -19.62 -5.31
CA THR A 65 18.16 -19.34 -4.62
C THR A 65 16.99 -19.86 -5.44
N PRO A 66 15.93 -20.40 -4.81
CA PRO A 66 14.72 -20.78 -5.51
C PRO A 66 14.16 -19.62 -6.34
N LEU A 67 13.66 -19.91 -7.54
CA LEU A 67 13.07 -18.90 -8.43
C LEU A 67 11.75 -18.34 -7.87
N HIS A 68 11.00 -19.16 -7.13
CA HIS A 68 9.71 -18.80 -6.54
C HIS A 68 9.63 -19.27 -5.09
N PRO A 69 10.39 -18.63 -4.18
CA PRO A 69 10.21 -18.90 -2.76
C PRO A 69 8.81 -18.51 -2.32
N GLU A 70 8.33 -19.09 -1.23
CA GLU A 70 7.04 -18.68 -0.69
C GLU A 70 7.15 -17.26 -0.09
N LYS A 71 6.20 -16.39 -0.46
CA LYS A 71 6.12 -15.01 0.03
C LYS A 71 4.77 -14.71 0.64
N LEU A 72 4.81 -13.93 1.72
CA LEU A 72 3.66 -13.27 2.30
C LEU A 72 3.64 -11.83 1.81
N THR A 73 2.49 -11.38 1.29
CA THR A 73 2.28 -9.96 0.98
C THR A 73 1.52 -9.32 2.13
N VAL A 74 2.05 -8.21 2.62
CA VAL A 74 1.44 -7.41 3.69
C VAL A 74 1.20 -6.02 3.16
N TRP A 75 0.00 -5.49 3.37
CA TRP A 75 -0.33 -4.09 3.14
C TRP A 75 -0.34 -3.36 4.49
N CYS A 76 0.07 -2.10 4.52
CA CYS A 76 -0.03 -1.27 5.72
C CYS A 76 -0.17 0.21 5.36
N ALA A 77 -0.82 0.97 6.24
CA ALA A 77 -0.95 2.41 6.15
C ALA A 77 -0.23 3.13 7.30
N LEU A 78 0.34 4.29 6.98
CA LEU A 78 1.16 5.10 7.88
C LEU A 78 0.73 6.56 7.77
N TRP A 79 0.62 7.24 8.91
CA TRP A 79 0.39 8.67 8.98
C TRP A 79 1.09 9.25 10.21
N ALA A 80 1.02 10.57 10.40
CA ALA A 80 1.73 11.26 11.49
C ALA A 80 1.37 10.76 12.90
N GLY A 81 0.17 10.22 13.10
CA GLY A 81 -0.29 9.67 14.38
C GLY A 81 -0.02 8.17 14.58
N GLY A 82 0.54 7.48 13.59
CA GLY A 82 0.96 6.08 13.75
C GLY A 82 0.68 5.19 12.55
N ILE A 83 0.55 3.90 12.84
CA ILE A 83 0.35 2.83 11.87
C ILE A 83 -1.12 2.41 11.92
N ILE A 84 -1.76 2.35 10.76
CA ILE A 84 -3.07 1.72 10.59
C ILE A 84 -2.82 0.34 10.02
N GLY A 85 -3.44 -0.65 10.68
CA GLY A 85 -2.95 -2.03 10.80
C GLY A 85 -2.46 -2.72 9.53
N SER A 86 -1.67 -3.77 9.74
CA SER A 86 -1.16 -4.61 8.66
C SER A 86 -2.22 -5.61 8.19
N TYR A 87 -2.52 -5.64 6.90
CA TYR A 87 -3.36 -6.66 6.27
C TYR A 87 -2.51 -7.73 5.60
N LEU A 88 -2.75 -8.99 5.94
CA LEU A 88 -2.07 -10.13 5.33
C LEU A 88 -2.93 -10.71 4.21
N PHE A 89 -2.41 -10.74 2.99
CA PHE A 89 -3.12 -11.35 1.86
C PHE A 89 -3.06 -12.87 1.91
N LYS A 90 -4.11 -13.47 2.47
CA LYS A 90 -4.32 -14.92 2.53
C LYS A 90 -5.73 -15.31 2.08
N ASN A 91 -5.91 -16.54 1.62
CA ASN A 91 -7.25 -17.11 1.39
C ASN A 91 -7.81 -17.73 2.69
N ASP A 92 -9.03 -18.27 2.62
CA ASP A 92 -9.74 -18.88 3.76
C ASP A 92 -9.00 -20.10 4.35
N GLU A 93 -8.15 -20.75 3.56
CA GLU A 93 -7.30 -21.88 3.99
C GLU A 93 -5.98 -21.41 4.62
N GLY A 94 -5.72 -20.10 4.65
CA GLY A 94 -4.49 -19.50 5.18
C GLY A 94 -3.31 -19.48 4.20
N HIS A 95 -3.51 -19.86 2.94
CA HIS A 95 -2.50 -19.82 1.89
C HIS A 95 -2.25 -18.38 1.41
N ASN A 96 -0.98 -18.04 1.17
CA ASN A 96 -0.57 -16.73 0.65
C ASN A 96 -1.14 -16.50 -0.76
N VAL A 97 -1.66 -15.30 -1.03
CA VAL A 97 -2.26 -14.97 -2.32
C VAL A 97 -1.68 -13.71 -2.96
N THR A 98 -1.70 -13.66 -4.29
CA THR A 98 -1.33 -12.47 -5.07
C THR A 98 -2.39 -11.38 -4.94
N VAL A 99 -1.94 -10.13 -4.78
CA VAL A 99 -2.80 -8.95 -4.78
C VAL A 99 -3.31 -8.68 -6.20
N ASN A 100 -4.62 -8.55 -6.35
CA ASN A 100 -5.28 -8.11 -7.57
C ASN A 100 -6.32 -7.03 -7.22
N GLY A 101 -6.97 -6.42 -8.22
CA GLY A 101 -7.93 -5.34 -7.98
C GLY A 101 -9.06 -5.73 -7.02
N ASP A 102 -9.65 -6.91 -7.17
CA ASP A 102 -10.77 -7.36 -6.32
C ASP A 102 -10.33 -7.60 -4.87
N ARG A 103 -9.19 -8.24 -4.66
CA ARG A 103 -8.63 -8.49 -3.32
C ARG A 103 -8.18 -7.20 -2.66
N TYR A 104 -7.59 -6.28 -3.43
CA TYR A 104 -7.20 -4.97 -2.94
C TYR A 104 -8.43 -4.16 -2.53
N ARG A 105 -9.48 -4.13 -3.37
CA ARG A 105 -10.77 -3.50 -3.04
C ARG A 105 -11.37 -4.10 -1.77
N ALA A 106 -11.41 -5.43 -1.67
CA ALA A 106 -11.92 -6.11 -0.48
C ALA A 106 -11.13 -5.73 0.78
N MET A 107 -9.80 -5.62 0.69
CA MET A 107 -8.96 -5.14 1.79
C MET A 107 -9.30 -3.69 2.16
N ILE A 108 -9.45 -2.79 1.18
CA ILE A 108 -9.80 -1.38 1.44
C ILE A 108 -11.16 -1.28 2.14
N THR A 109 -12.19 -1.94 1.60
CA THR A 109 -13.57 -1.84 2.10
C THR A 109 -13.80 -2.57 3.42
N ASN A 110 -13.26 -3.79 3.56
CA ASN A 110 -13.61 -4.65 4.68
C ASN A 110 -12.62 -4.57 5.85
N PHE A 111 -11.42 -4.00 5.62
CA PHE A 111 -10.40 -3.87 6.64
C PHE A 111 -9.96 -2.41 6.84
N PHE A 112 -9.42 -1.76 5.81
CA PHE A 112 -8.79 -0.45 6.00
C PHE A 112 -9.77 0.65 6.41
N ILE A 113 -10.91 0.79 5.73
CA ILE A 113 -11.91 1.82 6.09
C ILE A 113 -12.45 1.61 7.52
N PRO A 114 -12.84 0.39 7.94
CA PRO A 114 -13.19 0.12 9.34
C PRO A 114 -12.08 0.48 10.34
N GLU A 115 -10.82 0.11 10.07
CA GLU A 115 -9.69 0.47 10.93
C GLU A 115 -9.47 1.99 10.98
N LEU A 116 -9.54 2.67 9.83
CA LEU A 116 -9.42 4.11 9.73
C LEU A 116 -10.46 4.83 10.59
N ASN A 117 -11.71 4.37 10.58
CA ASN A 117 -12.80 4.94 11.39
C ASN A 117 -12.61 4.73 12.90
N ASN A 118 -11.81 3.75 13.32
CA ASN A 118 -11.45 3.56 14.74
C ASN A 118 -10.39 4.56 15.20
N HIS A 119 -9.65 5.16 14.28
CA HIS A 119 -8.75 6.27 14.56
C HIS A 119 -9.54 7.58 14.38
N ASP A 120 -9.54 8.48 15.37
CA ASP A 120 -10.19 9.80 15.27
C ASP A 120 -9.41 10.73 14.32
N VAL A 121 -9.34 10.33 13.05
CA VAL A 121 -8.62 11.03 12.00
C VAL A 121 -9.62 11.80 11.15
N GLN A 122 -9.55 13.12 11.25
CA GLN A 122 -10.36 14.01 10.44
C GLN A 122 -9.51 14.57 9.31
N GLU A 123 -9.98 14.38 8.08
CA GLU A 123 -9.41 14.94 6.84
C GLU A 123 -7.96 14.52 6.51
N LEU A 124 -7.80 13.28 6.03
CA LEU A 124 -6.53 12.78 5.50
C LEU A 124 -6.52 12.68 3.97
N TRP A 125 -5.36 12.96 3.38
CA TRP A 125 -5.11 12.66 1.98
C TRP A 125 -4.50 11.28 1.84
N PHE A 126 -5.22 10.39 1.17
CA PHE A 126 -4.74 9.04 0.91
C PHE A 126 -3.77 9.02 -0.27
N GLN A 127 -2.55 8.54 -0.04
CA GLN A 127 -1.51 8.37 -1.04
C GLN A 127 -1.13 6.89 -1.17
N GLN A 128 -1.14 6.42 -2.41
CA GLN A 128 -0.66 5.10 -2.83
C GLN A 128 0.13 5.23 -4.15
N ASP A 129 0.84 4.18 -4.54
CA ASP A 129 1.58 4.16 -5.81
C ASP A 129 0.65 3.85 -7.02
N GLY A 130 1.24 3.77 -8.22
CA GLY A 130 0.52 3.49 -9.46
C GLY A 130 0.38 1.99 -9.80
N ALA A 131 0.42 1.07 -8.83
CA ALA A 131 0.31 -0.36 -9.11
C ALA A 131 -1.02 -0.70 -9.81
N THR A 132 -0.99 -1.73 -10.66
CA THR A 132 -2.15 -2.11 -11.49
C THR A 132 -3.41 -2.41 -10.67
N CYS A 133 -3.26 -2.97 -9.46
CA CYS A 133 -4.39 -3.19 -8.55
C CYS A 133 -4.98 -1.88 -8.00
N HIS A 134 -4.17 -0.84 -7.78
CA HIS A 134 -4.61 0.45 -7.26
C HIS A 134 -5.42 1.23 -8.30
N THR A 135 -5.07 1.04 -9.58
CA THR A 135 -5.74 1.70 -10.69
C THR A 135 -6.76 0.81 -11.40
N ALA A 136 -7.08 -0.36 -10.84
CA ALA A 136 -8.05 -1.27 -11.42
C ALA A 136 -9.45 -0.65 -11.34
N ARG A 137 -10.28 -0.89 -12.36
CA ARG A 137 -11.67 -0.44 -12.36
C ARG A 137 -12.42 -0.89 -11.10
N ALA A 138 -12.22 -2.13 -10.66
CA ALA A 138 -12.83 -2.65 -9.44
C ALA A 138 -12.42 -1.86 -8.17
N THR A 139 -11.24 -1.25 -8.15
CA THR A 139 -10.72 -0.50 -7.00
C THR A 139 -11.12 0.96 -7.03
N ILE A 140 -11.22 1.52 -8.23
CA ILE A 140 -11.61 2.89 -8.45
C ILE A 140 -13.14 3.03 -8.32
N ASP A 141 -13.95 2.19 -8.99
CA ASP A 141 -15.43 2.27 -9.04
C ASP A 141 -16.16 1.95 -7.71
#